data_AF-A0A919NQE2-F1
#
_entry.id   AF-A0A919NQE2-F1
#
_cell.length_a   1.000
_cell.length_b   1.000
_cell.length_c   1.000
_cell.angle_alpha   90.00
_cell.angle_beta   90.00
_cell.angle_gamma   90.00
#
_symmetry.space_group_name_H-M   'P 1'
#
loop_
_entity.id
_entity.type
_entity.pdbx_description
1 polymer ?
#
loop_
_entity_poly.entity_id
_entity_poly.type
_entity_poly.pdbx_seq_one_letter_code
_entity_poly.pdbx_strand_id
1 'polypeptide(L)'
;MKRSGPFGIIAGVLALALAALGAFAWVHARFTDTPAACAVPAAAPDKPRGPAAGGLKVVEQGFTNLNSGASFGAIVENTSTSVAYRTRVTFGFSNNGKPIEDIPSPLNTQEIPILRPGQRIGVGDTRVLAAPHSATAVEVRLGETTWLTPDEAGRGVLPVTTTDVRTEHPNADYSGYLKISYTTASPTCRPLAWRGVATVLRNQSGTIVGGVLDGSANGCATGPHVTSPGRLLPAADDTRTEVYPYCDLQRPAEDIANQLAN
;
A
#
# COMPACT_ATOMS: atom_id res chain seq x y z
N MET A 1 -18.38 65.63 -56.18
CA MET A 1 -17.21 64.73 -56.31
C MET A 1 -16.49 64.68 -54.96
N LYS A 2 -16.66 63.60 -54.17
CA LYS A 2 -15.93 63.37 -52.90
C LYS A 2 -14.99 62.17 -53.14
N ARG A 3 -13.68 62.40 -53.07
CA ARG A 3 -12.64 61.36 -53.19
C ARG A 3 -12.45 60.67 -51.84
N SER A 4 -12.76 59.38 -51.78
CA SER A 4 -12.47 58.50 -50.65
C SER A 4 -11.03 57.98 -50.76
N GLY A 5 -10.19 58.27 -49.77
CA GLY A 5 -8.77 57.86 -49.74
C GLY A 5 -8.57 56.41 -49.26
N PRO A 6 -7.49 55.73 -49.68
CA PRO A 6 -7.26 54.28 -49.52
C PRO A 6 -6.70 53.85 -48.15
N PHE A 7 -6.78 54.69 -47.11
CA PHE A 7 -6.13 54.42 -45.82
C PHE A 7 -6.89 53.44 -44.90
N GLY A 8 -8.13 53.05 -45.23
CA GLY A 8 -8.94 52.17 -44.39
C GLY A 8 -8.61 50.68 -44.48
N ILE A 9 -7.90 50.24 -45.53
CA ILE A 9 -7.69 48.80 -45.79
C ILE A 9 -6.49 48.25 -45.01
N ILE A 10 -5.46 49.08 -44.78
CA ILE A 10 -4.21 48.63 -44.13
C ILE A 10 -4.41 48.38 -42.62
N ALA A 11 -5.25 49.18 -41.95
CA ALA A 11 -5.52 49.02 -40.52
C ALA A 11 -6.32 47.74 -40.20
N GLY A 12 -7.23 47.33 -41.09
CA GLY A 12 -8.04 46.12 -40.89
C GLY A 12 -7.25 44.81 -41.00
N VAL A 13 -6.27 44.75 -41.92
CA VAL A 13 -5.44 43.55 -42.13
C VAL A 13 -4.47 43.32 -40.96
N LEU A 14 -3.92 44.39 -40.40
CA LEU A 14 -2.99 44.30 -39.26
C LEU A 14 -3.70 43.83 -37.97
N ALA A 15 -4.93 44.30 -37.73
CA ALA A 15 -5.73 43.89 -36.58
C ALA A 15 -6.15 42.41 -36.66
N LEU A 16 -6.49 41.91 -37.86
CA LEU A 16 -6.79 40.48 -38.05
C LEU A 16 -5.56 39.58 -37.87
N ALA A 17 -4.39 40.01 -38.33
CA ALA A 17 -3.14 39.26 -38.17
C ALA A 17 -2.74 39.13 -36.68
N LEU A 18 -2.90 40.20 -35.90
CA LEU A 18 -2.61 40.20 -34.46
C LEU A 18 -3.61 39.33 -33.67
N ALA A 19 -4.89 39.35 -34.02
CA ALA A 19 -5.90 38.49 -33.39
C ALA A 19 -5.66 37.00 -33.70
N ALA A 20 -5.25 36.67 -34.93
CA ALA A 20 -4.92 35.30 -35.32
C ALA A 20 -3.68 34.76 -34.60
N LEU A 21 -2.63 35.59 -34.42
CA LEU A 21 -1.43 35.22 -33.67
C LEU A 21 -1.71 35.03 -32.17
N GLY A 22 -2.55 35.89 -31.58
CA GLY A 22 -2.99 35.75 -30.18
C GLY A 22 -3.81 34.48 -29.94
N ALA A 23 -4.72 34.14 -30.86
CA ALA A 23 -5.49 32.89 -30.80
C ALA A 23 -4.60 31.65 -30.97
N PHE A 24 -3.61 31.69 -31.87
CA PHE A 24 -2.65 30.59 -32.05
C PHE A 24 -1.76 30.39 -30.82
N ALA A 25 -1.27 31.47 -30.20
CA ALA A 25 -0.47 31.39 -28.98
C ALA A 25 -1.28 30.85 -27.78
N TRP A 26 -2.55 31.24 -27.66
CA TRP A 26 -3.44 30.75 -26.59
C TRP A 26 -3.86 29.29 -26.79
N VAL A 27 -4.06 28.86 -28.03
CA VAL A 27 -4.31 27.44 -28.37
C VAL A 27 -3.05 26.61 -28.15
N HIS A 28 -1.86 27.06 -28.56
CA HIS A 28 -0.60 26.35 -28.28
C HIS A 28 -0.30 26.24 -26.77
N ALA A 29 -0.56 27.28 -25.98
CA ALA A 29 -0.38 27.23 -24.53
C ALA A 29 -1.30 26.19 -23.85
N ARG A 30 -2.46 25.88 -24.45
CA ARG A 30 -3.37 24.83 -23.96
C ARG A 30 -3.00 23.41 -24.38
N PHE A 31 -2.10 23.25 -25.36
CA PHE A 31 -1.63 21.95 -25.83
C PHE A 31 -0.21 21.60 -25.37
N THR A 32 0.52 22.54 -24.74
CA THR A 32 1.82 22.25 -24.12
C THR A 32 1.71 21.64 -22.72
N ASP A 33 0.54 21.67 -22.08
CA ASP A 33 0.23 20.80 -20.95
C ASP A 33 -0.06 19.39 -21.48
N THR A 34 0.97 18.74 -22.00
CA THR A 34 0.95 17.28 -22.07
C THR A 34 0.80 16.84 -20.62
N PRO A 35 -0.31 16.20 -20.19
CA PRO A 35 -0.37 15.65 -18.85
C PRO A 35 0.86 14.77 -18.74
N ALA A 36 1.76 15.08 -17.78
CA ALA A 36 2.97 14.31 -17.60
C ALA A 36 2.55 12.84 -17.56
N ALA A 37 2.92 12.08 -18.59
CA ALA A 37 2.26 10.81 -18.93
C ALA A 37 2.32 9.78 -17.79
N CYS A 38 3.14 10.05 -16.78
CA CYS A 38 3.02 9.46 -15.46
C CYS A 38 3.53 10.43 -14.37
N ALA A 39 2.65 11.14 -13.68
CA ALA A 39 3.01 11.97 -12.53
C ALA A 39 3.16 11.13 -11.24
N VAL A 40 4.09 10.18 -11.24
CA VAL A 40 4.48 9.40 -10.06
C VAL A 40 5.88 9.85 -9.65
N PRO A 41 6.09 10.39 -8.44
CA PRO A 41 7.39 10.84 -7.99
C PRO A 41 8.35 9.66 -7.79
N ALA A 42 9.65 9.89 -7.98
CA ALA A 42 10.68 8.88 -7.71
C ALA A 42 10.88 8.64 -6.20
N ALA A 43 10.53 9.63 -5.38
CA ALA A 43 10.72 9.64 -3.94
C ALA A 43 9.64 10.48 -3.27
N ALA A 44 9.22 10.07 -2.07
CA ALA A 44 8.42 10.93 -1.20
C ALA A 44 9.30 12.03 -0.58
N PRO A 45 8.75 13.21 -0.27
CA PRO A 45 9.46 14.24 0.49
C PRO A 45 9.75 13.78 1.94
N ASP A 46 10.94 14.09 2.45
CA ASP A 46 11.41 13.73 3.80
C ASP A 46 10.85 14.63 4.92
N LYS A 47 9.55 14.95 4.88
CA LYS A 47 8.94 15.81 5.91
C LYS A 47 7.63 15.19 6.44
N PRO A 48 7.58 14.79 7.72
CA PRO A 48 6.32 14.46 8.35
C PRO A 48 5.48 15.74 8.46
N ARG A 49 4.51 15.88 7.57
CA ARG A 49 3.28 16.64 7.82
C ARG A 49 2.25 15.62 8.26
N GLY A 50 1.27 15.99 9.07
CA GLY A 50 0.20 15.07 9.44
C GLY A 50 -1.08 15.79 9.82
N PRO A 51 -2.25 15.16 9.64
CA PRO A 51 -3.49 15.66 10.19
C PRO A 51 -3.38 15.78 11.71
N ALA A 52 -3.87 16.89 12.27
CA ALA A 52 -3.76 17.19 13.70
C ALA A 52 -4.38 16.12 14.63
N ALA A 53 -5.35 15.34 14.12
CA ALA A 53 -6.06 14.29 14.84
C ALA A 53 -5.54 12.87 14.52
N GLY A 54 -4.43 12.73 13.78
CA GLY A 54 -4.09 11.47 13.13
C GLY A 54 -5.05 11.15 11.98
N GLY A 55 -4.94 9.96 11.41
CA GLY A 55 -5.72 9.59 10.23
C GLY A 55 -5.71 8.12 9.87
N LEU A 56 -5.20 7.28 10.77
CA LEU A 56 -5.14 5.84 10.58
C LEU A 56 -5.85 5.16 11.74
N LYS A 57 -6.54 4.06 11.45
CA LYS A 57 -7.27 3.28 12.43
C LYS A 57 -7.05 1.79 12.21
N VAL A 58 -6.77 1.05 13.27
CA VAL A 58 -6.94 -0.40 13.27
C VAL A 58 -8.43 -0.69 13.36
N VAL A 59 -9.02 -1.17 12.27
CA VAL A 59 -10.47 -1.39 12.18
C VAL A 59 -10.87 -2.82 12.48
N GLU A 60 -9.90 -3.73 12.45
CA GLU A 60 -10.07 -5.12 12.82
C GLU A 60 -8.72 -5.72 13.24
N GLN A 61 -8.74 -6.64 14.19
CA GLN A 61 -7.57 -7.41 14.58
C GLN A 61 -7.98 -8.75 15.16
N GLY A 62 -7.07 -9.71 15.14
CA GLY A 62 -7.26 -11.01 15.78
C GLY A 62 -5.98 -11.85 15.74
N PHE A 63 -5.99 -12.94 16.50
CA PHE A 63 -4.83 -13.82 16.63
C PHE A 63 -5.25 -15.23 17.04
N THR A 64 -4.33 -16.18 16.84
CA THR A 64 -4.43 -17.57 17.30
C THR A 64 -3.12 -17.97 17.96
N ASN A 65 -3.21 -18.57 19.15
CA ASN A 65 -2.05 -19.20 19.79
C ASN A 65 -1.65 -20.45 19.01
N LEU A 66 -0.35 -20.58 18.78
CA LEU A 66 0.32 -21.74 18.23
C LEU A 66 1.12 -22.43 19.35
N ASN A 67 1.70 -23.61 19.09
CA ASN A 67 2.42 -24.38 20.10
C ASN A 67 3.57 -23.62 20.78
N SER A 68 4.24 -22.71 20.06
CA SER A 68 5.39 -21.93 20.57
C SER A 68 5.21 -20.43 20.39
N GLY A 69 4.00 -19.95 20.13
CA GLY A 69 3.81 -18.54 19.82
C GLY A 69 2.40 -18.15 19.41
N ALA A 70 2.29 -17.14 18.54
CA ALA A 70 1.00 -16.70 18.02
C ALA A 70 1.12 -16.22 16.56
N SER A 71 0.08 -16.51 15.78
CA SER A 71 -0.16 -15.83 14.50
C SER A 71 -1.22 -14.76 14.71
N PHE A 72 -1.02 -13.59 14.12
CA PHE A 72 -1.90 -12.44 14.31
C PHE A 72 -2.03 -11.65 13.02
N GLY A 73 -3.14 -10.94 12.90
CA GLY A 73 -3.39 -10.04 11.79
C GLY A 73 -4.25 -8.87 12.21
N ALA A 74 -4.23 -7.82 11.40
CA ALA A 74 -5.10 -6.67 11.54
C ALA A 74 -5.36 -6.02 10.18
N ILE A 75 -6.45 -5.24 10.12
CA ILE A 75 -6.75 -4.36 8.99
C ILE A 75 -6.58 -2.92 9.46
N VAL A 76 -5.74 -2.17 8.76
CA VAL A 76 -5.53 -0.74 8.97
C VAL A 76 -6.26 0.03 7.88
N GLU A 77 -7.04 1.03 8.27
CA GLU A 77 -7.74 1.94 7.39
C GLU A 77 -7.13 3.35 7.49
N ASN A 78 -6.96 4.01 6.34
CA ASN A 78 -6.68 5.44 6.31
C ASN A 78 -7.98 6.25 6.24
N THR A 79 -8.34 6.89 7.33
CA THR A 79 -9.54 7.73 7.49
C THR A 79 -9.27 9.21 7.20
N SER A 80 -8.05 9.58 6.84
CA SER A 80 -7.62 10.94 6.50
C SER A 80 -7.81 11.21 5.00
N THR A 81 -7.79 12.49 4.62
CA THR A 81 -7.81 12.94 3.22
C THR A 81 -6.42 12.94 2.57
N SER A 82 -5.37 12.64 3.34
CA SER A 82 -3.98 12.58 2.87
C SER A 82 -3.53 11.12 2.70
N VAL A 83 -2.52 10.88 1.86
CA VAL A 83 -1.92 9.56 1.70
C VAL A 83 -0.97 9.30 2.88
N ALA A 84 -1.14 8.19 3.57
CA ALA A 84 -0.18 7.72 4.56
C ALA A 84 0.93 6.94 3.85
N TYR A 85 2.18 7.35 4.09
CA TYR A 85 3.37 6.77 3.49
C TYR A 85 4.30 6.26 4.58
N ARG A 86 4.78 5.03 4.41
CA ARG A 86 5.67 4.32 5.34
C ARG A 86 5.20 4.37 6.78
N THR A 87 3.98 3.92 7.01
CA THR A 87 3.43 3.79 8.35
C THR A 87 4.07 2.61 9.05
N ARG A 88 4.75 2.89 10.17
CA ARG A 88 5.24 1.84 11.08
C ARG A 88 4.08 1.21 11.83
N VAL A 89 4.08 -0.11 11.88
CA VAL A 89 3.13 -0.92 12.64
C VAL A 89 3.92 -1.82 13.56
N THR A 90 3.69 -1.68 14.86
CA THR A 90 4.29 -2.54 15.87
C THR A 90 3.22 -3.39 16.53
N PHE A 91 3.63 -4.56 16.99
CA PHE A 91 2.76 -5.54 17.61
C PHE A 91 3.23 -5.78 19.04
N GLY A 92 2.28 -5.99 19.93
CA GLY A 92 2.55 -6.38 21.30
C GLY A 92 1.60 -7.46 21.76
N PHE A 93 2.07 -8.32 22.65
CA PHE A 93 1.27 -9.39 23.23
C PHE A 93 1.18 -9.23 24.73
N SER A 94 0.08 -9.69 25.30
CA SER A 94 -0.05 -9.79 26.75
C SER A 94 -0.72 -11.08 27.17
N ASN A 95 -0.31 -11.59 28.33
CA ASN A 95 -0.97 -12.68 29.02
C ASN A 95 -1.47 -12.18 30.38
N ASN A 96 -2.78 -12.23 30.61
CA ASN A 96 -3.43 -11.75 31.84
C ASN A 96 -3.04 -10.30 32.18
N GLY A 97 -3.02 -9.43 31.17
CA GLY A 97 -2.69 -8.01 31.31
C GLY A 97 -1.20 -7.69 31.49
N LYS A 98 -0.32 -8.70 31.55
CA LYS A 98 1.13 -8.50 31.59
C LYS A 98 1.72 -8.59 30.18
N PRO A 99 2.56 -7.64 29.75
CA PRO A 99 3.28 -7.75 28.48
C PRO A 99 4.08 -9.05 28.42
N ILE A 100 4.04 -9.71 27.27
CA ILE A 100 4.97 -10.79 26.95
C ILE A 100 6.12 -10.13 26.21
N GLU A 101 7.35 -10.36 26.67
CA GLU A 101 8.52 -9.92 25.91
C GLU A 101 8.60 -10.71 24.60
N ASP A 102 8.66 -9.99 23.49
CA ASP A 102 8.90 -10.59 22.19
C ASP A 102 10.36 -11.02 22.10
N ILE A 103 10.60 -12.18 21.52
CA ILE A 103 11.95 -12.54 21.08
C ILE A 103 12.32 -11.53 19.99
N PRO A 104 13.43 -10.77 20.13
CA PRO A 104 13.79 -9.75 19.16
C PRO A 104 13.81 -10.30 17.74
N SER A 105 12.98 -9.71 16.87
CA SER A 105 12.90 -10.06 15.46
C SER A 105 12.96 -8.77 14.64
N PRO A 106 13.71 -8.75 13.50
CA PRO A 106 13.71 -7.61 12.60
C PRO A 106 12.30 -7.28 12.08
N LEU A 107 11.36 -8.23 12.13
CA LEU A 107 9.98 -8.05 11.71
C LEU A 107 9.07 -7.46 12.82
N ASN A 108 9.58 -7.18 14.03
CA ASN A 108 8.78 -6.60 15.13
C ASN A 108 8.13 -5.26 14.76
N THR A 109 8.66 -4.60 13.74
CA THR A 109 8.02 -3.48 13.07
C THR A 109 7.77 -3.85 11.61
N GLN A 110 6.52 -3.76 11.18
CA GLN A 110 6.17 -3.77 9.77
C GLN A 110 5.99 -2.34 9.27
N GLU A 111 6.21 -2.13 7.98
CA GLU A 111 6.01 -0.83 7.34
C GLU A 111 4.99 -0.98 6.22
N ILE A 112 3.84 -0.32 6.36
CA ILE A 112 2.85 -0.16 5.28
C ILE A 112 3.39 0.91 4.33
N PRO A 113 3.74 0.60 3.07
CA PRO A 113 4.44 1.58 2.24
C PRO A 113 3.55 2.73 1.80
N ILE A 114 2.34 2.45 1.32
CA ILE A 114 1.38 3.44 0.83
C ILE A 114 -0.02 3.00 1.25
N LEU A 115 -0.76 3.89 1.90
CA LEU A 115 -2.18 3.72 2.21
C LEU A 115 -2.95 5.00 1.85
N ARG A 116 -3.79 4.93 0.82
CA ARG A 116 -4.54 6.09 0.31
C ARG A 116 -5.79 6.38 1.16
N PRO A 117 -6.36 7.60 1.09
CA PRO A 117 -7.64 7.90 1.74
C PRO A 117 -8.73 6.85 1.45
N GLY A 118 -9.37 6.35 2.50
CA GLY A 118 -10.40 5.31 2.46
C GLY A 118 -9.89 3.89 2.17
N GLN A 119 -8.60 3.71 1.90
CA GLN A 119 -8.03 2.39 1.63
C GLN A 119 -7.84 1.62 2.93
N ARG A 120 -8.02 0.30 2.82
CA ARG A 120 -7.72 -0.69 3.86
C ARG A 120 -6.57 -1.58 3.42
N ILE A 121 -5.71 -1.94 4.36
CA ILE A 121 -4.61 -2.88 4.12
C ILE A 121 -4.46 -3.83 5.30
N GLY A 122 -4.18 -5.09 5.01
CA GLY A 122 -3.84 -6.09 6.00
C GLY A 122 -2.39 -5.97 6.45
N VAL A 123 -2.16 -6.22 7.73
CA VAL A 123 -0.86 -6.43 8.37
C VAL A 123 -0.94 -7.73 9.16
N GLY A 124 0.18 -8.41 9.39
CA GLY A 124 0.16 -9.63 10.20
C GLY A 124 1.46 -10.40 10.17
N ASP A 125 1.69 -11.23 11.18
CA ASP A 125 2.85 -12.10 11.26
C ASP A 125 2.59 -13.32 12.13
N THR A 126 3.56 -14.22 12.15
CA THR A 126 3.66 -15.29 13.13
C THR A 126 4.93 -15.10 13.96
N ARG A 127 4.76 -15.10 15.29
CA ARG A 127 5.83 -14.85 16.25
C ARG A 127 5.98 -16.01 17.21
N VAL A 128 7.22 -16.38 17.49
CA VAL A 128 7.56 -17.18 18.66
C VAL A 128 7.51 -16.25 19.86
N LEU A 129 6.73 -16.62 20.87
CA LEU A 129 6.58 -15.80 22.08
C LEU A 129 7.54 -16.32 23.15
N ALA A 130 8.09 -15.45 23.99
CA ALA A 130 8.75 -15.90 25.23
C ALA A 130 7.72 -16.57 26.17
N ALA A 131 8.18 -17.28 27.21
CA ALA A 131 7.29 -17.86 28.20
C ALA A 131 6.30 -16.79 28.72
N PRO A 132 4.98 -17.06 28.74
CA PRO A 132 4.33 -18.38 28.74
C PRO A 132 3.95 -18.96 27.35
N HIS A 133 4.60 -18.54 26.26
CA HIS A 133 4.38 -19.01 24.88
C HIS A 133 2.94 -18.88 24.36
N SER A 134 2.10 -18.14 25.09
CA SER A 134 0.68 -17.99 24.83
C SER A 134 0.25 -16.59 25.23
N ALA A 135 -0.51 -15.95 24.34
CA ALA A 135 -1.09 -14.63 24.55
C ALA A 135 -2.59 -14.73 24.84
N THR A 136 -3.08 -13.81 25.65
CA THR A 136 -4.53 -13.57 25.87
C THR A 136 -5.03 -12.35 25.13
N ALA A 137 -4.13 -11.46 24.70
CA ALA A 137 -4.45 -10.32 23.85
C ALA A 137 -3.27 -9.96 22.94
N VAL A 138 -3.61 -9.38 21.80
CA VAL A 138 -2.70 -8.72 20.86
C VAL A 138 -3.06 -7.25 20.78
N GLU A 139 -2.04 -6.39 20.72
CA GLU A 139 -2.17 -4.96 20.52
C GLU A 139 -1.44 -4.58 19.24
N VAL A 140 -2.12 -3.86 18.34
CA VAL A 140 -1.53 -3.29 17.14
C VAL A 140 -1.38 -1.79 17.35
N ARG A 141 -0.14 -1.30 17.30
CA ARG A 141 0.17 0.12 17.48
C ARG A 141 0.63 0.71 16.15
N LEU A 142 -0.02 1.81 15.77
CA LEU A 142 0.35 2.61 14.61
C LEU A 142 1.35 3.67 15.06
N GLY A 143 2.52 3.66 14.44
CA GLY A 143 3.63 4.54 14.78
C GLY A 143 3.80 5.69 13.78
N GLU A 144 5.06 6.08 13.59
CA GLU A 144 5.46 7.13 12.67
C GLU A 144 4.87 6.89 11.27
N THR A 145 4.38 7.96 10.67
CA THR A 145 3.77 7.98 9.33
C THR A 145 4.12 9.31 8.67
N THR A 146 4.57 9.25 7.43
CA THR A 146 4.72 10.44 6.59
C THR A 146 3.42 10.68 5.85
N TRP A 147 2.80 11.86 6.02
CA TRP A 147 1.59 12.18 5.26
C TRP A 147 1.93 13.00 4.03
N LEU A 148 1.45 12.52 2.89
CA LEU A 148 1.63 13.13 1.58
C LEU A 148 0.31 13.71 1.11
N THR A 149 0.37 14.90 0.51
CA THR A 149 -0.73 15.36 -0.34
C THR A 149 -0.89 14.43 -1.55
N PRO A 150 -2.06 14.40 -2.20
CA PRO A 150 -2.24 13.62 -3.43
C PRO A 150 -1.22 13.94 -4.53
N ASP A 151 -0.76 15.19 -4.60
CA ASP A 151 0.25 15.62 -5.57
C ASP A 151 1.65 15.11 -5.19
N GLU A 152 2.02 15.15 -3.91
CA GLU A 152 3.29 14.62 -3.39
C GLU A 152 3.37 13.09 -3.43
N ALA A 153 2.25 12.39 -3.30
CA ALA A 153 2.19 10.94 -3.52
C ALA A 153 2.23 10.59 -5.02
N GLY A 154 1.93 11.55 -5.88
CA GLY A 154 1.73 11.38 -7.32
C GLY A 154 0.30 10.98 -7.65
N ARG A 155 -0.37 11.80 -8.48
CA ARG A 155 -1.73 11.52 -8.96
C ARG A 155 -1.83 10.20 -9.74
N GLY A 156 -0.72 9.75 -10.31
CA GLY A 156 -0.63 8.48 -11.03
C GLY A 156 -0.54 7.24 -10.14
N VAL A 157 -0.34 7.39 -8.82
CA VAL A 157 -0.29 6.27 -7.87
C VAL A 157 -1.71 5.93 -7.44
N LEU A 158 -2.16 4.79 -7.94
CA LEU A 158 -3.48 4.25 -7.66
C LEU A 158 -3.38 2.98 -6.82
N PRO A 159 -4.44 2.59 -6.09
CA PRO A 159 -4.42 1.40 -5.26
C PRO A 159 -4.09 0.17 -6.11
N VAL A 160 -3.11 -0.61 -5.63
CA VAL A 160 -2.87 -1.96 -6.13
C VAL A 160 -3.88 -2.87 -5.46
N THR A 161 -4.65 -3.61 -6.26
CA THR A 161 -5.69 -4.51 -5.76
C THR A 161 -5.39 -5.94 -6.15
N THR A 162 -5.97 -6.87 -5.39
CA THR A 162 -5.88 -8.30 -5.64
C THR A 162 -7.24 -8.90 -5.92
N THR A 163 -7.28 -9.88 -6.80
CA THR A 163 -8.45 -10.72 -7.08
C THR A 163 -8.04 -12.18 -7.16
N ASP A 164 -9.03 -13.08 -7.28
CA ASP A 164 -8.81 -14.51 -7.50
C ASP A 164 -7.88 -15.16 -6.46
N VAL A 165 -7.98 -14.71 -5.21
CA VAL A 165 -7.21 -15.27 -4.09
C VAL A 165 -7.63 -16.72 -3.87
N ARG A 166 -6.66 -17.62 -3.96
CA ARG A 166 -6.83 -19.06 -3.74
C ARG A 166 -5.74 -19.55 -2.81
N THR A 167 -6.15 -20.29 -1.79
CA THR A 167 -5.23 -20.95 -0.87
C THR A 167 -5.24 -22.45 -1.16
N GLU A 168 -4.04 -23.02 -1.27
CA GLU A 168 -3.80 -24.45 -1.41
C GLU A 168 -2.92 -24.91 -0.24
N HIS A 169 -3.13 -26.14 0.23
CA HIS A 169 -2.29 -26.78 1.23
C HIS A 169 -1.36 -27.76 0.50
N PRO A 170 -0.06 -27.44 0.32
CA PRO A 170 0.84 -28.27 -0.47
C PRO A 170 1.03 -29.68 0.10
N ASN A 171 0.76 -29.85 1.40
CA ASN A 171 0.78 -31.12 2.08
C ASN A 171 -0.46 -31.26 2.97
N ALA A 172 -1.30 -32.26 2.69
CA ALA A 172 -2.53 -32.54 3.44
C ALA A 172 -2.27 -32.85 4.92
N ASP A 173 -1.08 -33.36 5.25
CA ASP A 173 -0.67 -33.65 6.63
C ASP A 173 -0.18 -32.41 7.39
N TYR A 174 0.05 -31.28 6.69
CA TYR A 174 0.55 -30.04 7.27
C TYR A 174 -0.28 -28.83 6.85
N SER A 175 -1.47 -28.71 7.45
CA SER A 175 -2.46 -27.65 7.17
C SER A 175 -2.03 -26.21 7.50
N GLY A 176 -0.83 -26.03 8.07
CA GLY A 176 -0.31 -24.71 8.40
C GLY A 176 0.61 -24.12 7.34
N TYR A 177 1.00 -24.88 6.31
CA TYR A 177 1.74 -24.36 5.16
C TYR A 177 0.78 -24.05 4.02
N LEU A 178 0.80 -22.81 3.57
CA LEU A 178 -0.09 -22.32 2.53
C LEU A 178 0.69 -22.00 1.27
N LYS A 179 0.10 -22.34 0.12
CA LYS A 179 0.45 -21.75 -1.16
C LYS A 179 -0.72 -20.86 -1.58
N ILE A 180 -0.46 -19.57 -1.71
CA ILE A 180 -1.49 -18.56 -1.98
C ILE A 180 -1.26 -18.02 -3.38
N SER A 181 -2.22 -18.26 -4.26
CA SER A 181 -2.24 -17.70 -5.62
C SER A 181 -3.21 -16.52 -5.67
N TYR A 182 -2.84 -15.45 -6.36
CA TYR A 182 -3.69 -14.26 -6.51
C TYR A 182 -3.33 -13.51 -7.78
N THR A 183 -4.25 -12.69 -8.29
CA THR A 183 -4.01 -11.79 -9.43
C THR A 183 -3.90 -10.36 -8.93
N THR A 184 -2.82 -9.68 -9.26
CA THR A 184 -2.67 -8.24 -8.98
C THR A 184 -3.15 -7.41 -10.16
N ALA A 185 -3.91 -6.36 -9.88
CA ALA A 185 -4.17 -5.26 -10.79
C ALA A 185 -3.50 -3.97 -10.26
N SER A 186 -2.57 -3.42 -11.04
CA SER A 186 -1.97 -2.11 -10.77
C SER A 186 -2.33 -1.14 -11.91
N PRO A 187 -3.19 -0.15 -11.65
CA PRO A 187 -3.49 0.89 -12.63
C PRO A 187 -2.46 2.02 -12.62
N THR A 188 -1.37 1.87 -11.86
CA THR A 188 -0.29 2.86 -11.79
C THR A 188 0.51 2.85 -13.09
N CYS A 189 0.73 4.03 -13.65
CA CYS A 189 1.42 4.24 -14.94
C CYS A 189 2.93 3.91 -14.92
N ARG A 190 3.50 3.60 -13.75
CA ARG A 190 4.88 3.18 -13.55
C ARG A 190 4.91 1.97 -12.61
N PRO A 191 5.83 1.00 -12.81
CA PRO A 191 6.08 -0.04 -11.81
C PRO A 191 6.40 0.56 -10.44
N LEU A 192 5.72 0.04 -9.42
CA LEU A 192 6.01 0.32 -8.01
C LEU A 192 7.05 -0.68 -7.51
N ALA A 193 7.83 -0.27 -6.52
CA ALA A 193 8.75 -1.15 -5.84
C ALA A 193 7.99 -2.10 -4.91
N TRP A 194 8.33 -3.37 -4.94
CA TRP A 194 7.70 -4.37 -4.11
C TRP A 194 8.41 -4.52 -2.75
N ARG A 195 7.62 -4.72 -1.69
CA ARG A 195 8.02 -4.71 -0.27
C ARG A 195 7.46 -5.92 0.51
N GLY A 196 7.05 -6.95 -0.19
CA GLY A 196 6.38 -8.11 0.40
C GLY A 196 4.89 -8.15 0.09
N VAL A 197 4.25 -9.17 0.64
CA VAL A 197 2.83 -9.46 0.48
C VAL A 197 2.29 -9.79 1.86
N ALA A 198 1.43 -8.93 2.38
CA ALA A 198 0.73 -9.23 3.62
C ALA A 198 -0.48 -10.12 3.31
N THR A 199 -0.67 -11.15 4.12
CA THR A 199 -1.82 -12.04 4.07
C THR A 199 -2.54 -11.97 5.40
N VAL A 200 -3.86 -11.84 5.36
CA VAL A 200 -4.74 -11.91 6.52
C VAL A 200 -5.60 -13.16 6.40
N LEU A 201 -5.62 -13.96 7.46
CA LEU A 201 -6.35 -15.21 7.55
C LEU A 201 -7.58 -15.03 8.41
N ARG A 202 -8.72 -15.55 7.94
CA ARG A 202 -10.00 -15.49 8.67
C ARG A 202 -10.56 -16.88 8.89
N ASN A 203 -11.32 -17.05 9.97
CA ASN A 203 -12.15 -18.24 10.15
C ASN A 203 -13.49 -18.11 9.40
N GLN A 204 -14.33 -19.14 9.51
CA GLN A 204 -15.66 -19.18 8.88
C GLN A 204 -16.62 -18.08 9.35
N SER A 205 -16.47 -17.58 10.59
CA SER A 205 -17.26 -16.44 11.09
C SER A 205 -16.76 -15.09 10.57
N GLY A 206 -15.69 -15.10 9.76
CA GLY A 206 -15.07 -13.90 9.22
C GLY A 206 -14.13 -13.20 10.19
N THR A 207 -13.82 -13.78 11.35
CA THR A 207 -12.88 -13.20 12.33
C THR A 207 -11.45 -13.44 11.90
N ILE A 208 -10.59 -12.42 12.03
CA ILE A 208 -9.14 -12.60 11.81
C ILE A 208 -8.57 -13.60 12.83
N VAL A 209 -7.91 -14.63 12.33
CA VAL A 209 -7.24 -15.67 13.15
C VAL A 209 -5.73 -15.62 13.06
N GLY A 210 -5.18 -14.89 12.08
CA GLY A 210 -3.74 -14.79 11.88
C GLY A 210 -3.37 -13.99 10.65
N GLY A 211 -2.09 -13.99 10.35
CA GLY A 211 -1.54 -13.30 9.19
C GLY A 211 -0.04 -13.51 9.04
N VAL A 212 0.50 -13.02 7.93
CA VAL A 212 1.92 -13.08 7.60
C VAL A 212 2.30 -12.00 6.59
N LEU A 213 3.51 -11.48 6.69
CA LEU A 213 4.16 -10.70 5.65
C LEU A 213 5.27 -11.57 5.04
N ASP A 214 5.16 -11.89 3.76
CA ASP A 214 6.14 -12.71 3.05
C ASP A 214 6.82 -11.95 1.90
N GLY A 215 8.06 -12.32 1.59
CA GLY A 215 8.92 -11.68 0.60
C GLY A 215 9.25 -12.53 -0.63
N SER A 216 8.40 -13.45 -1.07
CA SER A 216 8.80 -14.41 -2.12
C SER A 216 8.49 -14.01 -3.58
N ALA A 217 7.65 -13.00 -3.85
CA ALA A 217 7.25 -12.67 -5.22
C ALA A 217 6.96 -11.18 -5.43
N ASN A 218 7.30 -10.61 -6.60
CA ASN A 218 7.00 -9.21 -6.97
C ASN A 218 5.49 -8.96 -7.15
N GLY A 219 4.76 -8.89 -6.05
CA GLY A 219 3.30 -8.77 -6.03
C GLY A 219 2.73 -7.45 -6.55
N CYS A 220 3.56 -6.48 -6.92
CA CYS A 220 3.13 -5.16 -7.40
C CYS A 220 2.97 -5.08 -8.91
N ALA A 221 3.52 -6.04 -9.66
CA ALA A 221 3.32 -6.12 -11.10
C ALA A 221 1.89 -6.62 -11.40
N THR A 222 1.27 -6.12 -12.46
CA THR A 222 -0.04 -6.64 -12.91
C THR A 222 0.12 -8.07 -13.42
N GLY A 223 -0.80 -8.96 -13.02
CA GLY A 223 -0.82 -10.36 -13.44
C GLY A 223 -0.91 -11.35 -12.28
N PRO A 224 -0.81 -12.66 -12.58
CA PRO A 224 -0.87 -13.71 -11.56
C PRO A 224 0.42 -13.80 -10.74
N HIS A 225 0.26 -14.10 -9.46
CA HIS A 225 1.33 -14.26 -8.48
C HIS A 225 1.08 -15.46 -7.59
N VAL A 226 2.15 -15.97 -6.99
CA VAL A 226 2.11 -17.01 -5.97
C VAL A 226 3.04 -16.60 -4.84
N THR A 227 2.57 -16.71 -3.60
CA THR A 227 3.40 -16.65 -2.39
C THR A 227 3.23 -17.95 -1.61
N SER A 228 4.26 -18.35 -0.88
CA SER A 228 4.22 -19.54 -0.03
C SER A 228 4.87 -19.20 1.29
N PRO A 229 4.10 -18.65 2.24
CA PRO A 229 4.62 -18.23 3.53
C PRO A 229 5.45 -19.34 4.20
N GLY A 230 6.70 -19.03 4.55
CA GLY A 230 7.61 -19.98 5.19
C GLY A 230 7.37 -20.21 6.69
N ARG A 231 6.20 -19.79 7.20
CA ARG A 231 5.83 -19.87 8.62
C ARG A 231 4.58 -20.72 8.78
N LEU A 232 4.49 -21.42 9.90
CA LEU A 232 3.30 -22.19 10.25
C LEU A 232 2.15 -21.23 10.58
N LEU A 233 1.04 -21.36 9.86
CA LEU A 233 -0.15 -20.55 10.01
C LEU A 233 -1.27 -21.33 10.71
N PRO A 234 -2.19 -20.64 11.41
CA PRO A 234 -3.33 -21.29 12.04
C PRO A 234 -4.31 -21.80 10.98
N ALA A 235 -5.13 -22.79 11.37
CA ALA A 235 -6.25 -23.21 10.54
C ALA A 235 -7.18 -22.02 10.24
N ALA A 236 -7.49 -21.82 8.97
CA ALA A 236 -8.31 -20.72 8.48
C ALA A 236 -9.36 -21.23 7.48
N ASP A 237 -10.33 -20.39 7.15
CA ASP A 237 -11.18 -20.57 5.99
C ASP A 237 -10.44 -20.04 4.76
N ASP A 238 -9.92 -20.96 3.96
CA ASP A 238 -9.14 -20.68 2.75
C ASP A 238 -9.84 -19.66 1.82
N THR A 239 -11.18 -19.71 1.75
CA THR A 239 -11.99 -18.85 0.88
C THR A 239 -12.12 -17.40 1.38
N ARG A 240 -11.66 -17.14 2.61
CA ARG A 240 -11.68 -15.82 3.26
C ARG A 240 -10.30 -15.22 3.48
N THR A 241 -9.27 -15.83 2.88
CA THR A 241 -7.93 -15.27 2.85
C THR A 241 -7.92 -13.95 2.09
N GLU A 242 -7.28 -12.93 2.65
CA GLU A 242 -7.08 -11.64 1.99
C GLU A 242 -5.58 -11.39 1.75
N VAL A 243 -5.25 -10.84 0.58
CA VAL A 243 -3.87 -10.62 0.15
C VAL A 243 -3.65 -9.16 -0.21
N TYR A 244 -2.58 -8.58 0.32
CA TYR A 244 -2.25 -7.16 0.24
C TYR A 244 -0.79 -6.99 -0.20
N PRO A 245 -0.53 -6.80 -1.51
CA PRO A 245 0.80 -6.49 -2.01
C PRO A 245 1.28 -5.16 -1.44
N TYR A 246 2.47 -5.17 -0.84
CA TYR A 246 3.09 -3.95 -0.34
C TYR A 246 3.88 -3.30 -1.46
N CYS A 247 3.35 -2.18 -1.96
CA CYS A 247 3.90 -1.45 -3.11
C CYS A 247 4.31 -0.04 -2.70
N ASP A 248 5.57 0.30 -2.99
CA ASP A 248 6.25 1.53 -2.59
C ASP A 248 6.64 2.36 -3.83
N LEU A 249 6.78 3.67 -3.64
CA LEU A 249 7.34 4.60 -4.61
C LEU A 249 8.84 4.36 -4.83
N GLN A 250 9.53 3.98 -3.75
CA GLN A 250 10.98 3.78 -3.71
C GLN A 250 11.34 2.30 -3.54
N ARG A 251 12.38 1.85 -4.24
CA ARG A 251 12.99 0.56 -3.92
C ARG A 251 13.57 0.58 -2.50
N PRO A 252 13.51 -0.54 -1.78
CA PRO A 252 14.29 -0.72 -0.56
C PRO A 252 15.77 -0.41 -0.82
N ALA A 253 16.44 0.13 0.20
CA ALA A 253 17.89 -0.05 0.26
C ALA A 253 18.17 -1.57 0.31
N GLU A 254 19.31 -2.00 -0.27
CA GLU A 254 19.62 -3.43 -0.52
C GLU A 254 19.57 -4.30 0.76
N ASP A 255 19.78 -3.71 1.94
CA ASP A 255 19.73 -4.36 3.24
C ASP A 255 18.31 -4.81 3.66
N ILE A 256 17.28 -4.01 3.39
CA ILE A 256 15.88 -4.34 3.69
C ILE A 256 15.34 -5.40 2.71
N ALA A 257 15.76 -5.35 1.44
CA ALA A 257 15.39 -6.37 0.45
C ALA A 257 15.85 -7.77 0.88
N ASN A 258 17.04 -7.86 1.47
CA ASN A 258 17.59 -9.11 1.99
C ASN A 258 16.86 -9.62 3.26
N GLN A 259 16.19 -8.75 4.03
CA GLN A 259 15.41 -9.15 5.20
C GLN A 259 14.04 -9.73 4.85
N LEU A 260 13.45 -9.31 3.73
CA LEU A 260 12.19 -9.86 3.24
C LEU A 260 12.42 -11.19 2.48
N ALA A 261 13.61 -11.39 1.91
CA ALA A 261 13.94 -12.58 1.14
C ALA A 261 14.32 -13.83 1.97
N ASN A 262 14.38 -13.73 3.31
CA ASN A 262 14.81 -14.79 4.24
C ASN A 262 13.74 -15.07 5.31
#